data_AF-A0A846EWN5-F1
#
_entry.id   AF-A0A846EWN5-F1
#
_cell.length_a   1.000
_cell.length_b   1.000
_cell.length_c   1.000
_cell.angle_alpha   90.00
_cell.angle_beta   90.00
_cell.angle_gamma   90.00
#
_symmetry.space_group_name_H-M   'P 1'
#
loop_
_entity.id
_entity.type
_entity.pdbx_description
1 polymer ?
#
loop_
_entity_poly.entity_id
_entity_poly.type
_entity_poly.pdbx_seq_one_letter_code
_entity_poly.pdbx_strand_id
1 'polypeptide(L)'
;MLSKPLDNLFNWNPQLFREIKGRLKTRNVAIAISASLLCQFIVMMFFLERLPQTYGTDVARHNPYCVEVGRYCTGIDWSNWWVDIFSTLNIILLTLMLTGGVYMLLADLAKEQRLGTLNFIRLSPQSSQKILLGKLLGVPILIYLAGAIFLPLHLWANISSGLPLSWFFVFYGILIKVCCFFYNTSILFVFLGVTQAWLAAAITAIFLYPFLTIIQPYTYDYAVRAHFPDFLLRTGAMIISGVILGSYWIWQAVNRRYRNPNRTVISKKQSYWLMGCSQVYLLLFLLAIGITDDLHNSPVLFCTLNLFWFLLVIAMLSPQRQSIQDWARYRHQQVNNDETTIIKGSAISLKEDLIWSEKSPPLVAMGINVVITAVILISWILFWQDNTIKLPVILTLILSLNLILIYAAIAQFILLMKIKNPAIWAIGILGGLIFLQPLALILLMSITPEGSPDLWLFSTFPWFSIGEGFLAITPMLIAIISQWSVLILVTFLLTRKIQTLGASDSQKLLTGQKN
;
A
#
# COMPACT_ATOMS: atom_id res chain seq x y z
N MET A 1 -44.78 -6.26 -13.98
CA MET A 1 -44.13 -7.29 -13.16
C MET A 1 -42.75 -7.52 -13.75
N LEU A 2 -41.69 -7.00 -13.13
CA LEU A 2 -40.33 -7.44 -13.49
C LEU A 2 -40.22 -8.93 -13.15
N SER A 3 -39.47 -9.68 -13.94
CA SER A 3 -39.33 -11.13 -13.73
C SER A 3 -38.72 -11.39 -12.33
N LYS A 4 -39.21 -12.41 -11.61
CA LYS A 4 -38.71 -12.83 -10.28
C LYS A 4 -37.17 -12.80 -10.10
N PRO A 5 -36.33 -13.12 -11.11
CA PRO A 5 -34.87 -12.99 -10.99
C PRO A 5 -34.38 -11.55 -10.81
N LEU A 6 -35.03 -10.58 -11.47
CA LEU A 6 -34.71 -9.16 -11.39
C LEU A 6 -35.09 -8.56 -10.04
N ASP A 7 -36.22 -9.00 -9.47
CA ASP A 7 -36.64 -8.61 -8.11
C ASP A 7 -35.71 -9.20 -7.03
N ASN A 8 -35.21 -10.42 -7.22
CA ASN A 8 -34.19 -11.02 -6.34
C ASN A 8 -32.83 -10.32 -6.42
N LEU A 9 -32.40 -9.93 -7.64
CA LEU A 9 -31.17 -9.15 -7.83
C LEU A 9 -31.29 -7.76 -7.18
N PHE A 10 -32.47 -7.14 -7.27
CA PHE A 10 -32.78 -5.83 -6.68
C PHE A 10 -32.70 -5.86 -5.15
N ASN A 11 -33.20 -6.92 -4.51
CA ASN A 11 -33.17 -7.07 -3.06
C ASN A 11 -31.78 -7.45 -2.50
N TRP A 12 -30.89 -7.98 -3.33
CA TRP A 12 -29.57 -8.46 -2.88
C TRP A 12 -28.67 -7.32 -2.38
N ASN A 13 -28.57 -6.24 -3.15
CA ASN A 13 -27.81 -5.04 -2.77
C ASN A 13 -28.46 -3.75 -3.34
N PRO A 14 -29.30 -3.05 -2.55
CA PRO A 14 -30.01 -1.86 -3.04
C PRO A 14 -29.05 -0.70 -3.32
N GLN A 15 -27.90 -0.64 -2.64
CA GLN A 15 -26.88 0.35 -2.91
C GLN A 15 -26.27 0.15 -4.30
N LEU A 16 -25.95 -1.09 -4.68
CA LEU A 16 -25.49 -1.42 -6.03
C LEU A 16 -26.51 -1.00 -7.08
N PHE A 17 -27.78 -1.37 -6.87
CA PHE A 17 -28.85 -1.03 -7.79
C PHE A 17 -28.99 0.49 -7.98
N ARG A 18 -28.92 1.26 -6.89
CA ARG A 18 -28.94 2.73 -6.91
C ARG A 18 -27.87 3.29 -7.84
N GLU A 19 -26.63 2.79 -7.72
CA GLU A 19 -25.52 3.23 -8.55
C GLU A 19 -25.69 2.83 -10.03
N ILE A 20 -26.12 1.58 -10.30
CA ILE A 20 -26.40 1.10 -11.66
C ILE A 20 -27.47 1.95 -12.35
N LYS A 21 -28.63 2.15 -11.70
CA LYS A 21 -29.74 2.95 -12.24
C LYS A 21 -29.37 4.42 -12.43
N GLY A 22 -28.50 4.94 -11.56
CA GLY A 22 -27.99 6.31 -11.65
C GLY A 22 -27.07 6.54 -12.84
N ARG A 23 -26.22 5.55 -13.16
CA ARG A 23 -25.11 5.70 -14.12
C ARG A 23 -25.37 5.14 -15.51
N LEU A 24 -26.10 4.03 -15.62
CA LEU A 24 -26.48 3.41 -16.89
C LEU A 24 -27.65 4.17 -17.54
N LYS A 25 -27.40 5.43 -17.91
CA LYS A 25 -28.29 6.20 -18.77
C LYS A 25 -27.93 5.93 -20.23
N THR A 26 -28.93 5.91 -21.11
CA THR A 26 -28.75 5.65 -22.55
C THR A 26 -27.59 6.45 -23.15
N ARG A 27 -27.51 7.74 -22.84
CA ARG A 27 -26.39 8.61 -23.26
C ARG A 27 -25.03 8.12 -22.78
N ASN A 28 -24.89 7.78 -21.50
CA ASN A 28 -23.62 7.36 -20.92
C ASN A 28 -23.20 5.99 -21.46
N VAL A 29 -24.17 5.09 -21.65
CA VAL A 29 -23.98 3.77 -22.24
C VAL A 29 -23.50 3.90 -23.68
N ALA A 30 -24.15 4.74 -24.49
CA ALA A 30 -23.74 5.01 -25.86
C ALA A 30 -22.31 5.56 -25.93
N ILE A 31 -21.96 6.53 -25.07
CA ILE A 31 -20.59 7.08 -25.00
C ILE A 31 -19.57 5.98 -24.65
N ALA A 32 -19.85 5.15 -23.64
CA ALA A 32 -18.94 4.08 -23.23
C ALA A 32 -18.75 3.03 -24.34
N ILE A 33 -19.82 2.66 -25.05
CA ILE A 33 -19.76 1.74 -26.19
C ILE A 33 -18.94 2.35 -27.32
N SER A 34 -19.27 3.58 -27.76
CA SER A 34 -18.59 4.23 -28.87
C SER A 34 -17.11 4.45 -28.58
N ALA A 35 -16.75 4.87 -27.36
CA ALA A 35 -15.36 5.05 -26.97
C ALA A 35 -14.58 3.73 -26.96
N SER A 36 -15.19 2.64 -26.46
CA SER A 36 -14.56 1.32 -26.47
C SER A 36 -14.33 0.81 -27.90
N LEU A 37 -15.34 0.91 -28.77
CA LEU A 37 -15.23 0.49 -30.18
C LEU A 37 -14.22 1.34 -30.95
N LEU A 38 -14.21 2.66 -30.73
CA LEU A 38 -13.23 3.55 -31.36
C LEU A 38 -11.80 3.20 -30.94
N CYS A 39 -11.57 2.91 -29.66
CA CYS A 39 -10.26 2.50 -29.18
C CYS A 39 -9.81 1.17 -29.83
N GLN A 40 -10.70 0.18 -29.91
CA GLN A 40 -10.43 -1.09 -30.60
C GLN A 40 -10.12 -0.88 -32.09
N PHE A 41 -10.87 -0.02 -32.77
CA PHE A 41 -10.61 0.33 -34.17
C PHE A 41 -9.23 0.98 -34.36
N ILE A 42 -8.84 1.91 -33.49
CA ILE A 42 -7.52 2.56 -33.53
C ILE A 42 -6.41 1.53 -33.34
N VAL A 43 -6.56 0.59 -32.38
CA VAL A 43 -5.58 -0.48 -32.16
C VAL A 43 -5.44 -1.35 -33.40
N MET A 44 -6.55 -1.76 -34.02
CA MET A 44 -6.51 -2.56 -35.25
C MET A 44 -5.79 -1.83 -36.39
N MET A 45 -6.13 -0.56 -36.62
CA MET A 45 -5.49 0.24 -37.68
C MET A 45 -3.99 0.42 -37.44
N PHE A 46 -3.60 0.69 -36.19
CA PHE A 46 -2.19 0.83 -35.80
C PHE A 46 -1.34 -0.41 -36.14
N PHE A 47 -1.90 -1.61 -35.93
CA PHE A 47 -1.18 -2.85 -36.25
C PHE A 47 -1.28 -3.25 -37.72
N LEU A 48 -2.35 -2.87 -38.44
CA LEU A 48 -2.45 -3.08 -39.88
C LEU A 48 -1.39 -2.29 -40.65
N GLU A 49 -1.10 -1.05 -40.25
CA GLU A 49 -0.06 -0.20 -40.88
C GLU A 49 1.36 -0.76 -40.72
N ARG A 50 1.59 -1.67 -39.78
CA ARG A 50 2.91 -2.28 -39.51
C ARG A 50 3.18 -3.57 -40.27
N LEU A 51 2.19 -4.08 -41.01
CA LEU A 51 2.35 -5.27 -41.84
C LEU A 51 3.39 -5.03 -42.97
N PRO A 52 4.14 -6.08 -43.37
CA PRO A 52 5.11 -5.95 -44.46
C PRO A 52 4.38 -5.62 -45.77
N GLN A 53 4.85 -4.59 -46.48
CA GLN A 53 4.25 -4.11 -47.73
C GLN A 53 4.77 -4.84 -48.98
N THR A 54 5.94 -5.46 -48.89
CA THR A 54 6.61 -6.14 -50.03
C THR A 54 7.04 -7.55 -49.66
N TYR A 55 6.77 -8.49 -50.56
CA TYR A 55 7.13 -9.91 -50.41
C TYR A 55 8.22 -10.29 -51.42
N GLY A 56 9.13 -11.19 -51.05
CA GLY A 56 10.15 -11.73 -51.95
C GLY A 56 11.34 -10.81 -52.26
N THR A 57 11.49 -9.68 -51.56
CA THR A 57 12.64 -8.76 -51.67
C THR A 57 13.61 -8.91 -50.49
N ASP A 58 14.88 -8.55 -50.68
CA ASP A 58 15.88 -8.50 -49.59
C ASP A 58 15.41 -7.50 -48.52
N VAL A 59 15.24 -8.00 -47.29
CA VAL A 59 14.70 -7.26 -46.15
C VAL A 59 15.86 -6.48 -45.52
N ALA A 60 16.12 -5.27 -46.04
CA ALA A 60 17.14 -4.39 -45.47
C ALA A 60 16.85 -3.93 -44.02
N ARG A 61 15.61 -4.10 -43.53
CA ARG A 61 15.17 -3.80 -42.17
C ARG A 61 14.25 -4.90 -41.65
N HIS A 62 14.65 -5.54 -40.55
CA HIS A 62 13.86 -6.53 -39.82
C HIS A 62 12.43 -6.02 -39.55
N ASN A 63 11.42 -6.81 -39.95
CA ASN A 63 10.01 -6.56 -39.62
C ASN A 63 9.53 -7.69 -38.68
N PRO A 64 8.99 -7.37 -37.49
CA PRO A 64 8.63 -8.38 -36.49
C PRO A 64 7.49 -9.32 -36.92
N TYR A 65 6.73 -8.97 -37.96
CA TYR A 65 5.61 -9.76 -38.48
C TYR A 65 5.96 -10.50 -39.78
N CYS A 66 7.23 -10.54 -40.16
CA CYS A 66 7.68 -11.23 -41.36
C CYS A 66 8.21 -12.62 -41.04
N VAL A 67 7.79 -13.63 -41.81
CA VAL A 67 8.43 -14.96 -41.81
C VAL A 67 9.66 -14.90 -42.72
N GLU A 68 10.83 -14.76 -42.09
CA GLU A 68 12.12 -14.61 -42.77
C GLU A 68 12.71 -15.98 -43.15
N VAL A 69 13.10 -16.13 -44.43
CA VAL A 69 13.93 -17.25 -44.92
C VAL A 69 15.18 -16.66 -45.56
N GLY A 70 16.31 -16.76 -44.85
CA GLY A 70 17.53 -16.04 -45.23
C GLY A 70 17.37 -14.54 -45.05
N ARG A 71 17.39 -13.78 -46.15
CA ARG A 71 17.13 -12.32 -46.16
C ARG A 71 15.77 -11.93 -46.72
N TYR A 72 14.92 -12.90 -47.05
CA TYR A 72 13.68 -12.63 -47.78
C TYR A 72 12.46 -12.78 -46.89
N CYS A 73 11.50 -11.87 -47.06
CA CYS A 73 10.18 -11.99 -46.46
C CYS A 73 9.28 -12.89 -47.30
N THR A 74 8.92 -14.06 -46.78
CA THR A 74 8.14 -15.06 -47.52
C THR A 74 6.66 -15.07 -47.15
N GLY A 75 6.28 -14.50 -46.00
CA GLY A 75 4.89 -14.42 -45.55
C GLY A 75 4.72 -13.57 -44.29
N ILE A 76 3.46 -13.40 -43.88
CA ILE A 76 3.10 -12.70 -42.65
C ILE A 76 3.00 -13.70 -41.49
N ASP A 77 3.66 -13.39 -40.38
CA ASP A 77 3.46 -14.07 -39.11
C ASP A 77 2.22 -13.51 -38.40
N TRP A 78 1.06 -14.06 -38.77
CA TRP A 78 -0.22 -13.72 -38.15
C TRP A 78 -0.26 -14.02 -36.66
N SER A 79 0.53 -15.00 -36.20
CA SER A 79 0.58 -15.39 -34.79
C SER A 79 1.13 -14.24 -33.96
N ASN A 80 2.32 -13.73 -34.31
CA ASN A 80 2.96 -12.62 -33.61
C ASN A 80 2.15 -11.31 -33.73
N TRP A 81 1.51 -11.07 -34.88
CA TRP A 81 0.64 -9.91 -35.06
C TRP A 81 -0.54 -9.91 -34.07
N TRP A 82 -1.20 -11.06 -33.87
CA TRP A 82 -2.27 -11.19 -32.88
C TRP A 82 -1.77 -11.15 -31.43
N VAL A 83 -0.55 -11.63 -31.14
CA VAL A 83 0.08 -11.52 -29.80
C VAL A 83 0.23 -10.04 -29.41
N ASP A 84 0.69 -9.20 -30.34
CA ASP A 84 0.90 -7.78 -30.08
C ASP A 84 -0.41 -7.02 -29.88
N ILE A 85 -1.46 -7.37 -30.63
CA ILE A 85 -2.81 -6.84 -30.40
C ILE A 85 -3.30 -7.27 -29.01
N PHE A 86 -3.22 -8.57 -28.68
CA PHE A 86 -3.63 -9.09 -27.37
C PHE A 86 -2.89 -8.38 -26.22
N SER A 87 -1.59 -8.19 -26.37
CA SER A 87 -0.73 -7.50 -25.41
C SER A 87 -1.06 -6.01 -25.26
N THR A 88 -1.31 -5.32 -26.37
CA THR A 88 -1.71 -3.90 -26.35
C THR A 88 -3.07 -3.73 -25.67
N LEU A 89 -4.01 -4.62 -25.95
CA LEU A 89 -5.32 -4.64 -25.30
C LEU A 89 -5.20 -4.92 -23.79
N ASN A 90 -4.25 -5.77 -23.35
CA ASN A 90 -3.98 -5.98 -21.92
C ASN A 90 -3.58 -4.67 -21.22
N ILE A 91 -2.66 -3.91 -21.83
CA ILE A 91 -2.16 -2.63 -21.28
C ILE A 91 -3.28 -1.59 -21.22
N ILE A 92 -4.04 -1.45 -22.31
CA ILE A 92 -5.17 -0.51 -22.40
C ILE A 92 -6.22 -0.86 -21.33
N LEU A 93 -6.62 -2.14 -21.24
CA LEU A 93 -7.65 -2.56 -20.30
C LEU A 93 -7.20 -2.40 -18.84
N LEU A 94 -5.94 -2.78 -18.53
CA LEU A 94 -5.36 -2.58 -17.19
C LEU A 94 -5.38 -1.10 -16.81
N THR A 95 -4.90 -0.23 -17.70
CA THR A 95 -4.83 1.21 -17.47
C THR A 95 -6.22 1.81 -17.31
N LEU A 96 -7.15 1.47 -18.21
CA LEU A 96 -8.52 1.97 -18.21
C LEU A 96 -9.27 1.56 -16.94
N MET A 97 -9.22 0.27 -16.58
CA MET A 97 -9.93 -0.22 -15.40
C MET A 97 -9.34 0.36 -14.12
N LEU A 98 -8.02 0.45 -14.00
CA LEU A 98 -7.39 0.96 -12.77
C LEU A 98 -7.55 2.47 -12.62
N THR A 99 -7.02 3.24 -13.57
CA THR A 99 -7.03 4.71 -13.45
C THR A 99 -8.44 5.27 -13.53
N GLY A 100 -9.25 4.77 -14.48
CA GLY A 100 -10.66 5.18 -14.65
C GLY A 100 -11.51 4.79 -13.45
N GLY A 101 -11.35 3.57 -12.94
CA GLY A 101 -12.12 3.10 -11.79
C GLY A 101 -11.75 3.82 -10.48
N VAL A 102 -10.46 4.03 -10.22
CA VAL A 102 -9.99 4.82 -9.06
C VAL A 102 -10.50 6.26 -9.14
N TYR A 103 -10.41 6.89 -10.31
CA TYR A 103 -10.92 8.24 -10.51
C TYR A 103 -12.42 8.33 -10.22
N MET A 104 -13.23 7.43 -10.80
CA MET A 104 -14.67 7.43 -10.62
C MET A 104 -15.08 7.18 -9.17
N LEU A 105 -14.47 6.20 -8.50
CA LEU A 105 -14.75 5.89 -7.10
C LEU A 105 -14.38 7.05 -6.18
N LEU A 106 -13.18 7.60 -6.32
CA LEU A 106 -12.72 8.69 -5.48
C LEU A 106 -13.56 9.95 -5.71
N ALA A 107 -13.82 10.32 -6.98
CA ALA A 107 -14.63 11.49 -7.31
C ALA A 107 -16.07 11.37 -6.76
N ASP A 108 -16.67 10.18 -6.84
CA ASP A 108 -18.00 9.91 -6.29
C ASP A 108 -18.04 10.06 -4.77
N LEU A 109 -17.19 9.31 -4.06
CA LEU A 109 -17.17 9.33 -2.60
C LEU A 109 -16.74 10.70 -2.05
N ALA A 110 -15.77 11.39 -2.69
CA ALA A 110 -15.35 12.72 -2.28
C ALA A 110 -16.47 13.75 -2.47
N LYS A 111 -17.27 13.62 -3.53
CA LYS A 111 -18.46 14.45 -3.73
C LYS A 111 -19.50 14.18 -2.64
N GLU A 112 -19.80 12.93 -2.33
CA GLU A 112 -20.73 12.58 -1.25
C GLU A 112 -20.25 13.04 0.13
N GLN A 113 -18.94 12.99 0.40
CA GLN A 113 -18.36 13.50 1.64
C GLN A 113 -18.48 15.03 1.74
N ARG A 114 -18.22 15.76 0.64
CA ARG A 114 -18.36 17.22 0.58
C ARG A 114 -19.81 17.67 0.75
N LEU A 115 -20.76 16.92 0.20
CA LEU A 115 -22.20 17.20 0.32
C LEU A 115 -22.81 16.71 1.65
N GLY A 116 -22.04 16.03 2.50
CA GLY A 116 -22.53 15.46 3.76
C GLY A 116 -23.43 14.23 3.60
N THR A 117 -23.73 13.79 2.38
CA THR A 117 -24.61 12.63 2.10
C THR A 117 -24.01 11.32 2.63
N LEU A 118 -22.68 11.22 2.66
CA LEU A 118 -21.98 10.05 3.20
C LEU A 118 -22.33 9.79 4.68
N ASN A 119 -22.53 10.86 5.48
CA ASN A 119 -22.91 10.72 6.89
C ASN A 119 -24.33 10.19 7.05
N PHE A 120 -25.26 10.58 6.17
CA PHE A 120 -26.61 10.03 6.17
C PHE A 120 -26.61 8.54 5.77
N ILE A 121 -25.80 8.14 4.80
CA ILE A 121 -25.68 6.73 4.39
C ILE A 121 -25.14 5.88 5.55
N ARG A 122 -24.22 6.40 6.37
CA ARG A 122 -23.69 5.72 7.57
C ARG A 122 -24.74 5.45 8.64
N LEU A 123 -25.82 6.25 8.69
CA LEU A 123 -26.93 6.05 9.62
C LEU A 123 -27.93 4.99 9.15
N SER A 124 -27.80 4.49 7.91
CA SER A 124 -28.67 3.44 7.41
C SER A 124 -28.46 2.13 8.19
N PRO A 125 -29.50 1.29 8.36
CA PRO A 125 -29.39 0.02 9.07
C PRO A 125 -28.59 -1.04 8.29
N GLN A 126 -28.10 -0.73 7.10
CA GLN A 126 -27.33 -1.67 6.29
C GLN A 126 -25.91 -1.82 6.79
N SER A 127 -25.35 -3.03 6.63
CA SER A 127 -23.95 -3.24 6.98
C SER A 127 -23.02 -2.40 6.09
N SER A 128 -21.93 -1.91 6.68
CA SER A 128 -20.88 -1.18 5.96
C SER A 128 -20.41 -1.93 4.71
N GLN A 129 -20.31 -3.26 4.80
CA GLN A 129 -19.88 -4.13 3.72
C GLN A 129 -20.84 -4.09 2.52
N LYS A 130 -22.17 -4.16 2.74
CA LYS A 130 -23.14 -4.11 1.64
C LYS A 130 -23.07 -2.77 0.90
N ILE A 131 -22.99 -1.67 1.64
CA ILE A 131 -22.93 -0.32 1.09
C ILE A 131 -21.63 -0.13 0.29
N LEU A 132 -20.48 -0.47 0.89
CA LEU A 132 -19.17 -0.31 0.25
C LEU A 132 -19.01 -1.22 -0.97
N LEU A 133 -19.46 -2.48 -0.89
CA LEU A 133 -19.46 -3.40 -2.04
C LEU A 133 -20.36 -2.87 -3.17
N GLY A 134 -21.52 -2.31 -2.82
CA GLY A 134 -22.43 -1.71 -3.79
C GLY A 134 -21.82 -0.52 -4.51
N LYS A 135 -21.02 0.30 -3.81
CA LYS A 135 -20.25 1.37 -4.45
C LYS A 135 -19.09 0.85 -5.28
N LEU A 136 -18.32 -0.09 -4.75
CA LEU A 136 -17.15 -0.65 -5.42
C LEU A 136 -17.51 -1.28 -6.78
N LEU A 137 -18.65 -1.97 -6.86
CA LEU A 137 -19.15 -2.57 -8.10
C LEU A 137 -19.99 -1.61 -8.95
N GLY A 138 -20.74 -0.70 -8.33
CA GLY A 138 -21.72 0.14 -9.03
C GLY A 138 -21.17 1.44 -9.59
N VAL A 139 -20.20 2.06 -8.92
CA VAL A 139 -19.66 3.37 -9.32
C VAL A 139 -18.88 3.29 -10.65
N PRO A 140 -17.91 2.36 -10.82
CA PRO A 140 -17.18 2.20 -12.08
C PRO A 140 -17.93 1.36 -13.14
N ILE A 141 -19.26 1.17 -13.04
CA ILE A 141 -20.03 0.27 -13.94
C ILE A 141 -19.86 0.60 -15.43
N LEU A 142 -19.68 1.88 -15.79
CA LEU A 142 -19.45 2.28 -17.19
C LEU A 142 -18.07 1.84 -17.70
N ILE A 143 -17.07 1.79 -16.82
CA ILE A 143 -15.73 1.27 -17.14
C ILE A 143 -15.78 -0.24 -17.30
N TYR A 144 -16.56 -0.93 -16.46
CA TYR A 144 -16.79 -2.37 -16.61
C TYR A 144 -17.52 -2.70 -17.91
N LEU A 145 -18.52 -1.89 -18.29
CA LEU A 145 -19.19 -2.02 -19.58
C LEU A 145 -18.20 -1.82 -20.74
N ALA A 146 -17.38 -0.77 -20.69
CA ALA A 146 -16.37 -0.52 -21.71
C ALA A 146 -15.41 -1.71 -21.85
N GLY A 147 -14.92 -2.25 -20.72
CA GLY A 147 -14.07 -3.45 -20.67
C GLY A 147 -14.77 -4.72 -21.17
N ALA A 148 -16.06 -4.89 -20.88
CA ALA A 148 -16.83 -6.02 -21.39
C ALA A 148 -16.94 -6.01 -22.92
N ILE A 149 -16.94 -4.83 -23.55
CA ILE A 149 -16.96 -4.68 -25.01
C ILE A 149 -15.60 -4.99 -25.64
N PHE A 150 -14.50 -4.94 -24.87
CA PHE A 150 -13.19 -5.43 -25.33
C PHE A 150 -13.09 -6.96 -25.38
N LEU A 151 -13.90 -7.67 -24.58
CA LEU A 151 -13.80 -9.14 -24.43
C LEU A 151 -13.82 -9.91 -25.77
N PRO A 152 -14.70 -9.61 -26.74
CA PRO A 152 -14.75 -10.39 -27.98
C PRO A 152 -13.46 -10.29 -28.79
N LEU A 153 -12.96 -9.07 -29.02
CA LEU A 153 -11.71 -8.85 -29.76
C LEU A 153 -10.51 -9.41 -29.00
N HIS A 154 -10.50 -9.25 -27.67
CA HIS A 154 -9.42 -9.74 -26.81
C HIS A 154 -9.32 -11.26 -26.80
N LEU A 155 -10.47 -11.96 -26.71
CA LEU A 155 -10.54 -13.42 -26.81
C LEU A 155 -10.13 -13.89 -28.21
N TRP A 156 -10.60 -13.22 -29.25
CA TRP A 156 -10.23 -13.52 -30.63
C TRP A 156 -8.73 -13.39 -30.88
N ALA A 157 -8.11 -12.32 -30.37
CA ALA A 157 -6.67 -12.11 -30.46
C ALA A 157 -5.88 -13.20 -29.71
N ASN A 158 -6.35 -13.65 -28.54
CA ASN A 158 -5.71 -14.77 -27.83
C ASN A 158 -5.79 -16.09 -28.61
N ILE A 159 -6.95 -16.42 -29.19
CA ILE A 159 -7.12 -17.67 -29.96
C ILE A 159 -6.28 -17.61 -31.25
N SER A 160 -6.32 -16.49 -31.95
CA SER A 160 -5.65 -16.31 -33.25
C SER A 160 -4.13 -16.20 -33.13
N SER A 161 -3.60 -15.88 -31.94
CA SER A 161 -2.16 -15.87 -31.66
C SER A 161 -1.58 -17.24 -31.30
N GLY A 162 -2.40 -18.28 -31.20
CA GLY A 162 -1.96 -19.62 -30.76
C GLY A 162 -1.60 -19.69 -29.26
N LEU A 163 -1.88 -18.65 -28.48
CA LEU A 163 -1.64 -18.65 -27.03
C LEU A 163 -2.64 -19.57 -26.32
N PRO A 164 -2.20 -20.32 -25.29
CA PRO A 164 -3.11 -21.12 -24.46
C PRO A 164 -4.22 -20.26 -23.85
N LEU A 165 -5.45 -20.78 -23.82
CA LEU A 165 -6.61 -20.07 -23.24
C LEU A 165 -6.42 -19.71 -21.75
N SER A 166 -5.51 -20.40 -21.04
CA SER A 166 -5.15 -20.07 -19.67
C SER A 166 -4.61 -18.65 -19.51
N TRP A 167 -3.87 -18.10 -20.49
CA TRP A 167 -3.33 -16.74 -20.44
C TRP A 167 -4.43 -15.68 -20.36
N PHE A 168 -5.48 -15.85 -21.16
CA PHE A 168 -6.67 -15.01 -21.11
C PHE A 168 -7.27 -14.99 -19.68
N PHE A 169 -7.52 -16.15 -19.08
CA PHE A 169 -8.09 -16.23 -17.73
C PHE A 169 -7.15 -15.70 -16.63
N VAL A 170 -5.84 -15.96 -16.74
CA VAL A 170 -4.83 -15.45 -15.80
C VAL A 170 -4.82 -13.92 -15.83
N PHE A 171 -4.85 -13.32 -17.02
CA PHE A 171 -4.91 -11.86 -17.16
C PHE A 171 -6.13 -11.25 -16.46
N TYR A 172 -7.35 -11.75 -16.72
CA TYR A 172 -8.56 -11.24 -16.05
C TYR A 172 -8.52 -11.51 -14.53
N GLY A 173 -7.96 -12.63 -14.10
CA GLY A 173 -7.75 -12.93 -12.68
C GLY A 173 -6.81 -11.95 -11.99
N ILE A 174 -5.71 -11.56 -12.65
CA ILE A 174 -4.78 -10.51 -12.18
C ILE A 174 -5.50 -9.16 -12.15
N LEU A 175 -6.16 -8.79 -13.25
CA LEU A 175 -6.87 -7.53 -13.39
C LEU A 175 -7.89 -7.31 -12.26
N ILE A 176 -8.70 -8.32 -11.95
CA ILE A 176 -9.69 -8.27 -10.85
C ILE A 176 -9.00 -8.04 -9.50
N LYS A 177 -7.92 -8.77 -9.20
CA LYS A 177 -7.20 -8.66 -7.92
C LYS A 177 -6.57 -7.27 -7.76
N VAL A 178 -5.93 -6.77 -8.81
CA VAL A 178 -5.28 -5.45 -8.82
C VAL A 178 -6.34 -4.34 -8.72
N CYS A 179 -7.44 -4.42 -9.47
CA CYS A 179 -8.55 -3.48 -9.35
C CYS A 179 -9.15 -3.47 -7.94
N CYS A 180 -9.37 -4.64 -7.33
CA CYS A 180 -9.86 -4.74 -5.95
C CYS A 180 -8.94 -3.99 -4.96
N PHE A 181 -7.62 -4.18 -5.07
CA PHE A 181 -6.63 -3.51 -4.23
C PHE A 181 -6.67 -1.99 -4.38
N PHE A 182 -6.57 -1.47 -5.60
CA PHE A 182 -6.54 -0.02 -5.84
C PHE A 182 -7.88 0.65 -5.57
N TYR A 183 -9.01 -0.03 -5.82
CA TYR A 183 -10.34 0.50 -5.51
C TYR A 183 -10.55 0.61 -4.00
N ASN A 184 -10.17 -0.42 -3.23
CA ASN A 184 -10.19 -0.36 -1.77
C ASN A 184 -9.28 0.76 -1.24
N THR A 185 -8.10 0.94 -1.84
CA THR A 185 -7.17 2.04 -1.50
C THR A 185 -7.80 3.40 -1.77
N SER A 186 -8.48 3.58 -2.91
CA SER A 186 -9.14 4.83 -3.27
C SER A 186 -10.23 5.22 -2.29
N ILE A 187 -11.03 4.25 -1.83
CA ILE A 187 -12.07 4.47 -0.81
C ILE A 187 -11.42 4.88 0.51
N LEU A 188 -10.33 4.20 0.91
CA LEU A 188 -9.60 4.54 2.13
C LEU A 188 -9.08 5.99 2.08
N PHE A 189 -8.51 6.42 0.94
CA PHE A 189 -8.01 7.77 0.76
C PHE A 189 -9.11 8.83 0.96
N VAL A 190 -10.32 8.59 0.47
CA VAL A 190 -11.46 9.50 0.74
C VAL A 190 -11.74 9.59 2.24
N PHE A 191 -11.76 8.45 2.95
CA PHE A 191 -11.98 8.44 4.40
C PHE A 191 -10.83 9.03 5.22
N LEU A 192 -9.65 9.21 4.62
CA LEU A 192 -8.53 9.96 5.19
C LEU A 192 -8.58 11.46 4.85
N GLY A 193 -9.57 11.90 4.08
CA GLY A 193 -9.79 13.30 3.72
C GLY A 193 -9.21 13.72 2.37
N VAL A 194 -8.68 12.78 1.58
CA VAL A 194 -8.23 13.06 0.20
C VAL A 194 -9.45 13.28 -0.69
N THR A 195 -9.47 14.41 -1.40
CA THR A 195 -10.60 14.75 -2.29
C THR A 195 -10.20 15.00 -3.74
N GLN A 196 -8.90 14.94 -4.06
CA GLN A 196 -8.39 15.16 -5.42
C GLN A 196 -8.33 13.85 -6.19
N ALA A 197 -9.38 13.53 -6.95
CA ALA A 197 -9.47 12.30 -7.72
C ALA A 197 -8.42 12.16 -8.83
N TRP A 198 -8.10 13.27 -9.52
CA TRP A 198 -7.11 13.26 -10.60
C TRP A 198 -5.71 12.91 -10.08
N LEU A 199 -5.32 13.42 -8.91
CA LEU A 199 -4.02 13.15 -8.30
C LEU A 199 -3.90 11.67 -7.91
N ALA A 200 -4.94 11.09 -7.32
CA ALA A 200 -4.94 9.68 -6.97
C ALA A 200 -4.89 8.77 -8.21
N ALA A 201 -5.56 9.15 -9.30
CA ALA A 201 -5.50 8.43 -10.57
C ALA A 201 -4.09 8.51 -11.19
N ALA A 202 -3.44 9.67 -11.14
CA ALA A 202 -2.06 9.84 -11.61
C ALA A 202 -1.05 9.02 -10.79
N ILE A 203 -1.18 9.04 -9.45
CA ILE A 203 -0.37 8.20 -8.57
C ILE A 203 -0.59 6.72 -8.90
N THR A 204 -1.85 6.29 -9.08
CA THR A 204 -2.19 4.92 -9.47
C THR A 204 -1.53 4.52 -10.79
N ALA A 205 -1.46 5.43 -11.77
CA ALA A 205 -0.81 5.19 -13.05
C ALA A 205 0.70 4.90 -12.90
N ILE A 206 1.39 5.59 -11.98
CA ILE A 206 2.81 5.35 -11.68
C ILE A 206 3.01 3.93 -11.12
N PHE A 207 2.09 3.49 -10.25
CA PHE A 207 2.12 2.15 -9.66
C PHE A 207 1.66 1.03 -10.62
N LEU A 208 1.35 1.31 -11.89
CA LEU A 208 1.03 0.28 -12.89
C LEU A 208 2.25 -0.49 -13.37
N TYR A 209 3.43 0.14 -13.36
CA TYR A 209 4.64 -0.42 -13.97
C TYR A 209 4.97 -1.86 -13.51
N PRO A 210 4.95 -2.20 -12.21
CA PRO A 210 5.22 -3.57 -11.76
C PRO A 210 4.22 -4.61 -12.26
N PHE A 211 2.99 -4.20 -12.60
CA PHE A 211 1.97 -5.10 -13.16
C PHE A 211 2.15 -5.27 -14.67
N LEU A 212 2.60 -4.22 -15.35
CA LEU A 212 2.91 -4.29 -16.78
C LEU A 212 4.03 -5.30 -17.06
N THR A 213 5.06 -5.37 -16.20
CA THR A 213 6.16 -6.34 -16.36
C THR A 213 5.73 -7.79 -16.15
N ILE A 214 4.71 -8.04 -15.32
CA ILE A 214 4.12 -9.39 -15.15
C ILE A 214 3.30 -9.80 -16.37
N ILE A 215 2.57 -8.84 -16.95
CA ILE A 215 1.61 -9.09 -18.04
C ILE A 215 2.30 -9.11 -19.42
N GLN A 216 3.55 -8.64 -19.52
CA GLN A 216 4.30 -8.53 -20.77
C GLN A 216 5.65 -9.28 -20.73
N PRO A 217 5.66 -10.62 -20.67
CA PRO A 217 6.91 -11.37 -20.75
C PRO A 217 7.47 -11.50 -22.19
N TYR A 218 6.88 -10.87 -23.21
CA TYR A 218 6.95 -11.34 -24.61
C TYR A 218 7.69 -10.46 -25.64
N THR A 219 8.54 -9.51 -25.26
CA THR A 219 9.17 -8.63 -26.26
C THR A 219 10.64 -8.90 -26.60
N TYR A 220 11.31 -9.91 -26.03
CA TYR A 220 12.69 -10.21 -26.42
C TYR A 220 12.99 -11.72 -26.56
N ASP A 221 13.47 -12.05 -27.77
CA ASP A 221 14.27 -13.20 -28.22
C ASP A 221 13.93 -14.62 -27.72
N TYR A 222 13.81 -15.56 -28.67
CA TYR A 222 13.52 -16.98 -28.44
C TYR A 222 14.58 -17.68 -27.56
N ALA A 223 15.82 -17.19 -27.52
CA ALA A 223 16.91 -17.77 -26.73
C ALA A 223 16.78 -17.54 -25.20
N VAL A 224 16.02 -16.52 -24.77
CA VAL A 224 15.81 -16.17 -23.35
C VAL A 224 14.73 -17.04 -22.69
N ARG A 225 13.95 -17.77 -23.51
CA ARG A 225 12.76 -18.56 -23.17
C ARG A 225 13.01 -19.72 -22.18
N ALA A 226 14.25 -20.18 -22.02
CA ALA A 226 14.58 -21.35 -21.21
C ALA A 226 14.95 -21.07 -19.74
N HIS A 227 15.32 -19.83 -19.37
CA HIS A 227 15.74 -19.48 -17.99
C HIS A 227 14.88 -18.38 -17.33
N PHE A 228 14.16 -17.59 -18.13
CA PHE A 228 13.29 -16.49 -17.65
C PHE A 228 11.91 -16.85 -17.04
N PRO A 229 11.25 -18.00 -17.34
CA PRO A 229 9.86 -18.19 -16.90
C PRO A 229 9.73 -18.39 -15.38
N ASP A 230 10.70 -19.04 -14.73
CA ASP A 230 10.61 -19.34 -13.30
C ASP A 230 10.79 -18.10 -12.41
N PHE A 231 11.61 -17.14 -12.83
CA PHE A 231 11.80 -15.88 -12.10
C PHE A 231 10.55 -15.00 -12.20
N LEU A 232 10.02 -14.80 -13.40
CA LEU A 232 8.80 -14.03 -13.64
C LEU A 232 7.58 -14.69 -12.99
N LEU A 233 7.49 -16.02 -13.01
CA LEU A 233 6.41 -16.75 -12.35
C LEU A 233 6.49 -16.63 -10.83
N ARG A 234 7.69 -16.81 -10.23
CA ARG A 234 7.89 -16.65 -8.77
C ARG A 234 7.62 -15.23 -8.30
N THR A 235 8.19 -14.23 -8.98
CA THR A 235 8.00 -12.81 -8.64
C THR A 235 6.57 -12.34 -8.89
N GLY A 236 5.96 -12.75 -10.01
CA GLY A 236 4.56 -12.47 -10.33
C GLY A 236 3.60 -13.10 -9.31
N ALA A 237 3.80 -14.37 -8.95
CA ALA A 237 3.00 -15.05 -7.93
C ALA A 237 3.09 -14.35 -6.57
N MET A 238 4.31 -13.93 -6.18
CA MET A 238 4.50 -13.12 -4.98
C MET A 238 3.70 -11.82 -5.11
N ILE A 239 3.95 -10.96 -6.09
CA ILE A 239 3.26 -9.67 -6.26
C ILE A 239 1.74 -9.82 -6.15
N ILE A 240 1.16 -10.82 -6.82
CA ILE A 240 -0.29 -11.08 -6.75
C ILE A 240 -0.75 -11.51 -5.36
N SER A 241 -0.01 -12.36 -4.66
CA SER A 241 -0.33 -12.74 -3.27
C SER A 241 -0.22 -11.55 -2.30
N GLY A 242 0.74 -10.65 -2.50
CA GLY A 242 0.86 -9.39 -1.75
C GLY A 242 -0.33 -8.45 -1.99
N VAL A 243 -0.81 -8.35 -3.24
CA VAL A 243 -2.03 -7.60 -3.59
C VAL A 243 -3.26 -8.16 -2.90
N ILE A 244 -3.40 -9.48 -2.79
CA ILE A 244 -4.51 -10.13 -2.08
C ILE A 244 -4.43 -9.83 -0.58
N LEU A 245 -3.26 -10.02 0.03
CA LEU A 245 -3.04 -9.75 1.46
C LEU A 245 -3.29 -8.28 1.79
N GLY A 246 -2.76 -7.37 0.97
CA GLY A 246 -2.98 -5.93 1.09
C GLY A 246 -4.45 -5.56 0.94
N SER A 247 -5.16 -6.16 -0.01
CA SER A 247 -6.60 -5.93 -0.20
C SER A 247 -7.41 -6.28 1.04
N TYR A 248 -7.07 -7.38 1.72
CA TYR A 248 -7.70 -7.78 2.97
C TYR A 248 -7.50 -6.73 4.07
N TRP A 249 -6.27 -6.28 4.29
CA TRP A 249 -5.97 -5.30 5.35
C TRP A 249 -6.55 -3.92 5.06
N ILE A 250 -6.51 -3.48 3.80
CA ILE A 250 -7.14 -2.22 3.38
C ILE A 250 -8.66 -2.32 3.55
N TRP A 251 -9.29 -3.46 3.22
CA TRP A 251 -10.72 -3.67 3.44
C TRP A 251 -11.12 -3.59 4.92
N GLN A 252 -10.28 -4.11 5.83
CA GLN A 252 -10.48 -3.96 7.28
C GLN A 252 -10.41 -2.48 7.70
N ALA A 253 -9.40 -1.75 7.21
CA ALA A 253 -9.24 -0.32 7.46
C ALA A 253 -10.42 0.52 6.93
N VAL A 254 -10.87 0.24 5.70
CA VAL A 254 -12.01 0.89 5.05
C VAL A 254 -13.29 0.68 5.85
N ASN A 255 -13.62 -0.56 6.21
CA ASN A 255 -14.82 -0.85 7.00
C ASN A 255 -14.81 -0.14 8.37
N ARG A 256 -13.64 -0.08 9.00
CA ARG A 256 -13.45 0.57 10.29
C ARG A 256 -13.64 2.08 10.21
N ARG A 257 -12.99 2.73 9.24
CA ARG A 257 -13.09 4.18 9.01
C ARG A 257 -14.47 4.59 8.48
N TYR A 258 -15.14 3.71 7.76
CA TYR A 258 -16.52 3.93 7.33
C TYR A 258 -17.47 4.06 8.52
N ARG A 259 -17.37 3.15 9.52
CA ARG A 259 -18.22 3.17 10.71
C ARG A 259 -17.93 4.36 11.60
N ASN A 260 -16.64 4.61 11.89
CA ASN A 260 -16.21 5.68 12.79
C ASN A 260 -15.10 6.53 12.15
N PRO A 261 -15.41 7.72 11.62
CA PRO A 261 -14.45 8.59 10.93
C PRO A 261 -13.42 9.25 11.86
N ASN A 262 -13.59 9.19 13.18
CA ASN A 262 -12.65 9.74 14.15
C ASN A 262 -11.73 8.68 14.78
N ARG A 263 -11.88 7.41 14.40
CA ARG A 263 -11.12 6.28 14.95
C ARG A 263 -9.80 6.08 14.19
N THR A 264 -8.78 5.51 14.84
CA THR A 264 -7.55 5.07 14.14
C THR A 264 -7.88 4.14 12.97
N VAL A 265 -7.05 4.18 11.92
CA VAL A 265 -7.27 3.43 10.68
C VAL A 265 -7.22 1.93 10.93
N ILE A 266 -6.29 1.49 11.79
CA ILE A 266 -6.16 0.11 12.25
C ILE A 266 -6.22 0.07 13.79
N SER A 267 -6.68 -1.05 14.35
CA SER A 267 -6.54 -1.32 15.80
C SER A 267 -5.13 -1.78 16.15
N LYS A 268 -4.77 -1.72 17.43
CA LYS A 268 -3.50 -2.27 17.94
C LYS A 268 -3.36 -3.75 17.64
N LYS A 269 -4.41 -4.55 17.92
CA LYS A 269 -4.45 -5.98 17.58
C LYS A 269 -4.24 -6.23 16.08
N GLN A 270 -4.92 -5.46 15.22
CA GLN A 270 -4.73 -5.57 13.77
C GLN A 270 -3.31 -5.17 13.35
N SER A 271 -2.69 -4.19 14.02
CA SER A 271 -1.30 -3.79 13.72
C SER A 271 -0.32 -4.93 13.97
N TYR A 272 -0.48 -5.70 15.06
CA TYR A 272 0.42 -6.82 15.39
C TYR A 272 0.38 -7.92 14.32
N TRP A 273 -0.82 -8.31 13.90
CA TRP A 273 -1.02 -9.30 12.84
C TRP A 273 -0.57 -8.78 11.48
N LEU A 274 -0.88 -7.51 11.16
CA LEU A 274 -0.43 -6.85 9.94
C LEU A 274 1.09 -6.85 9.87
N MET A 275 1.77 -6.45 10.95
CA MET A 275 3.22 -6.41 11.02
C MET A 275 3.82 -7.81 10.86
N GLY A 276 3.37 -8.79 11.64
CA GLY A 276 3.88 -10.16 11.54
C GLY A 276 3.74 -10.73 10.13
N CYS A 277 2.55 -10.61 9.51
CA CYS A 277 2.35 -11.14 8.16
C CYS A 277 3.14 -10.37 7.09
N SER A 278 3.28 -9.03 7.21
CA SER A 278 4.05 -8.25 6.26
C SER A 278 5.54 -8.54 6.33
N GLN A 279 6.08 -8.82 7.53
CA GLN A 279 7.51 -9.15 7.68
C GLN A 279 7.84 -10.52 7.10
N VAL A 280 7.01 -11.54 7.37
CA VAL A 280 7.16 -12.86 6.75
C VAL A 280 7.06 -12.76 5.23
N TYR A 281 6.09 -11.97 4.74
CA TYR A 281 5.89 -11.76 3.30
C TYR A 281 7.07 -11.03 2.64
N LEU A 282 7.61 -9.99 3.27
CA LEU A 282 8.78 -9.25 2.79
C LEU A 282 10.01 -10.16 2.66
N LEU A 283 10.22 -11.03 3.66
CA LEU A 283 11.30 -12.01 3.65
C LEU A 283 11.13 -13.04 2.52
N LEU A 284 9.92 -13.59 2.34
CA LEU A 284 9.59 -14.49 1.23
C LEU A 284 9.80 -13.83 -0.14
N PHE A 285 9.43 -12.55 -0.28
CA PHE A 285 9.63 -11.80 -1.51
C PHE A 285 11.11 -11.64 -1.86
N LEU A 286 11.96 -11.35 -0.88
CA LEU A 286 13.41 -11.24 -1.09
C LEU A 286 14.05 -12.57 -1.47
N LEU A 287 13.66 -13.65 -0.80
CA LEU A 287 14.05 -15.01 -1.18
C LEU A 287 13.64 -15.34 -2.62
N ALA A 288 12.44 -14.94 -3.03
CA ALA A 288 11.93 -15.21 -4.37
C ALA A 288 12.68 -14.46 -5.49
N ILE A 289 13.27 -13.30 -5.20
CA ILE A 289 14.06 -12.52 -6.17
C ILE A 289 15.50 -13.02 -6.25
N GLY A 290 15.96 -13.86 -5.31
CA GLY A 290 17.34 -14.38 -5.34
C GLY A 290 18.41 -13.34 -4.98
N ILE A 291 18.04 -12.23 -4.33
CA ILE A 291 18.99 -11.24 -3.77
C ILE A 291 19.67 -11.79 -2.49
N THR A 292 19.66 -13.11 -2.28
CA THR A 292 20.24 -13.75 -1.09
C THR A 292 21.74 -13.92 -1.18
N ASP A 293 22.29 -13.91 -2.40
CA ASP A 293 23.72 -14.21 -2.62
C ASP A 293 24.61 -12.96 -2.46
N ASP A 294 23.99 -11.77 -2.45
CA ASP A 294 24.67 -10.48 -2.30
C ASP A 294 24.48 -9.98 -0.84
N LEU A 295 25.29 -10.55 0.05
CA LEU A 295 25.18 -10.47 1.52
C LEU A 295 25.18 -9.03 2.09
N HIS A 296 25.71 -8.06 1.34
CA HIS A 296 25.77 -6.65 1.73
C HIS A 296 24.58 -5.79 1.25
N ASN A 297 24.00 -6.08 0.09
CA ASN A 297 22.92 -5.27 -0.50
C ASN A 297 21.53 -5.63 0.05
N SER A 298 21.34 -6.88 0.47
CA SER A 298 20.07 -7.37 1.01
C SER A 298 19.62 -6.72 2.33
N PRO A 299 20.47 -6.49 3.37
CA PRO A 299 20.04 -5.83 4.60
C PRO A 299 19.70 -4.34 4.42
N VAL A 300 20.36 -3.64 3.49
CA VAL A 300 20.10 -2.23 3.17
C VAL A 300 18.70 -2.05 2.59
N LEU A 301 18.35 -2.84 1.57
CA LEU A 301 17.02 -2.83 0.97
C LEU A 301 15.94 -3.22 2.00
N PHE A 302 16.24 -4.20 2.85
CA PHE A 302 15.31 -4.65 3.86
C PHE A 302 15.00 -3.55 4.90
N CYS A 303 16.04 -2.90 5.45
CA CYS A 303 15.88 -1.86 6.47
C CYS A 303 15.20 -0.59 5.89
N THR A 304 15.52 -0.21 4.65
CA THR A 304 14.84 0.91 3.96
C THR A 304 13.34 0.64 3.79
N LEU A 305 12.95 -0.55 3.30
CA LEU A 305 11.54 -0.91 3.16
C LEU A 305 10.81 -0.95 4.50
N ASN A 306 11.48 -1.41 5.57
CA ASN A 306 10.92 -1.40 6.91
C ASN A 306 10.66 -0.01 7.44
N LEU A 307 11.59 0.93 7.23
CA LEU A 307 11.40 2.31 7.63
C LEU A 307 10.10 2.87 7.03
N PHE A 308 9.90 2.73 5.71
CA PHE A 308 8.68 3.21 5.05
C PHE A 308 7.42 2.50 5.53
N TRP A 309 7.49 1.19 5.78
CA TRP A 309 6.37 0.43 6.31
C TRP A 309 5.97 0.88 7.72
N PHE A 310 6.94 1.10 8.60
CA PHE A 310 6.69 1.60 9.95
C PHE A 310 6.15 3.03 9.94
N LEU A 311 6.60 3.91 9.04
CA LEU A 311 6.02 5.25 8.87
C LEU A 311 4.53 5.17 8.50
N LEU A 312 4.15 4.25 7.63
CA LEU A 312 2.75 3.99 7.29
C LEU A 312 1.97 3.49 8.51
N VAL A 313 2.51 2.54 9.28
CA VAL A 313 1.86 2.03 10.50
C VAL A 313 1.74 3.12 11.57
N ILE A 314 2.75 3.97 11.75
CA ILE A 314 2.69 5.14 12.65
C ILE A 314 1.52 6.04 12.25
N ALA A 315 1.39 6.38 10.97
CA ALA A 315 0.31 7.22 10.47
C ALA A 315 -1.08 6.58 10.66
N MET A 316 -1.19 5.25 10.52
CA MET A 316 -2.46 4.53 10.64
C MET A 316 -2.88 4.24 12.09
N LEU A 317 -1.92 4.08 13.01
CA LEU A 317 -2.14 3.67 14.39
C LEU A 317 -2.19 4.84 15.37
N SER A 318 -1.58 5.98 15.04
CA SER A 318 -1.48 7.11 15.99
C SER A 318 -2.81 7.87 16.13
N PRO A 319 -3.42 7.88 17.33
CA PRO A 319 -4.66 8.62 17.57
C PRO A 319 -4.45 10.14 17.59
N GLN A 320 -5.51 10.86 17.20
CA GLN A 320 -5.56 12.32 17.28
C GLN A 320 -5.72 12.81 18.72
N ARG A 321 -5.39 14.09 18.95
CA ARG A 321 -5.48 14.78 20.25
C ARG A 321 -6.76 14.50 21.03
N GLN A 322 -7.93 14.56 20.38
CA GLN A 322 -9.22 14.38 21.04
C GLN A 322 -9.36 12.97 21.63
N SER A 323 -8.97 11.92 20.91
CA SER A 323 -9.08 10.55 21.40
C SER A 323 -8.20 10.29 22.62
N ILE A 324 -6.97 10.84 22.63
CA ILE A 324 -6.08 10.74 23.79
C ILE A 324 -6.59 11.59 24.96
N GLN A 325 -7.15 12.77 24.69
CA GLN A 325 -7.74 13.62 25.73
C GLN A 325 -8.91 12.90 26.42
N ASP A 326 -9.81 12.29 25.64
CA ASP A 326 -10.93 11.50 26.16
C ASP A 326 -10.43 10.30 26.96
N TRP A 327 -9.40 9.60 26.46
CA TRP A 327 -8.77 8.51 27.20
C TRP A 327 -8.16 8.97 28.52
N ALA A 328 -7.35 10.02 28.50
CA ALA A 328 -6.66 10.54 29.67
C ALA A 328 -7.65 11.02 30.74
N ARG A 329 -8.80 11.58 30.34
CA ARG A 329 -9.85 12.06 31.24
C ARG A 329 -10.72 10.94 31.82
N TYR A 330 -11.15 9.99 30.99
CA TYR A 330 -12.18 9.00 31.36
C TYR A 330 -11.62 7.62 31.76
N ARG A 331 -10.31 7.39 31.66
CA ARG A 331 -9.67 6.12 32.07
C ARG A 331 -9.99 5.69 33.50
N HIS A 332 -10.20 6.63 34.42
CA HIS A 332 -10.51 6.34 35.82
C HIS A 332 -11.99 5.97 36.03
N GLN A 333 -12.89 6.38 35.13
CA GLN A 333 -14.33 6.08 35.21
C GLN A 333 -14.69 4.73 34.59
N GLN A 334 -13.95 4.27 33.58
CA GLN A 334 -14.14 2.92 33.01
C GLN A 334 -13.88 1.79 34.02
N VAL A 335 -13.22 2.10 35.14
CA VAL A 335 -12.98 1.18 36.25
C VAL A 335 -14.23 0.96 37.11
N ASN A 336 -15.21 1.89 37.10
CA ASN A 336 -16.32 1.90 38.07
C ASN A 336 -17.68 1.40 37.56
N ASN A 337 -17.89 1.25 36.23
CA ASN A 337 -19.23 0.98 35.67
C ASN A 337 -19.56 -0.52 35.40
N ASP A 338 -18.61 -1.44 35.56
CA ASP A 338 -18.87 -2.89 35.39
C ASP A 338 -19.25 -3.54 36.73
N GLU A 339 -20.46 -3.22 37.22
CA GLU A 339 -21.06 -3.77 38.46
C GLU A 339 -21.31 -5.29 38.43
N THR A 340 -21.10 -5.97 37.30
CA THR A 340 -21.28 -7.44 37.17
C THR A 340 -19.98 -8.25 37.29
N THR A 341 -18.83 -7.61 37.47
CA THR A 341 -17.52 -8.26 37.62
C THR A 341 -16.87 -7.93 38.98
N ILE A 342 -17.65 -8.05 40.05
CA ILE A 342 -17.13 -7.92 41.43
C ILE A 342 -16.39 -9.20 41.89
N ILE A 343 -16.46 -10.30 41.12
CA ILE A 343 -15.77 -11.54 41.46
C ILE A 343 -14.37 -11.58 40.81
N LYS A 344 -13.36 -11.23 41.63
CA LYS A 344 -11.91 -11.09 41.38
C LYS A 344 -11.50 -9.68 40.95
N GLY A 345 -10.91 -8.95 41.90
CA GLY A 345 -10.35 -7.61 41.70
C GLY A 345 -9.21 -7.56 40.67
N SER A 346 -9.55 -7.48 39.39
CA SER A 346 -8.70 -6.85 38.40
C SER A 346 -9.26 -5.47 38.10
N ALA A 347 -8.64 -4.45 38.71
CA ALA A 347 -8.50 -3.18 38.01
C ALA A 347 -8.00 -3.53 36.60
N ILE A 348 -8.73 -3.16 35.54
CA ILE A 348 -8.22 -3.29 34.17
C ILE A 348 -6.83 -2.66 34.18
N SER A 349 -5.80 -3.49 34.06
CA SER A 349 -4.44 -3.04 34.36
C SER A 349 -4.01 -2.05 33.29
N LEU A 350 -3.35 -0.95 33.67
CA LEU A 350 -2.81 0.05 32.73
C LEU A 350 -2.02 -0.61 31.58
N LYS A 351 -1.37 -1.74 31.86
CA LYS A 351 -0.66 -2.56 30.88
C LYS A 351 -1.61 -3.10 29.80
N GLU A 352 -2.71 -3.70 30.20
CA GLU A 352 -3.71 -4.26 29.29
C GLU A 352 -4.37 -3.18 28.43
N ASP A 353 -4.69 -2.03 29.02
CA ASP A 353 -5.25 -0.87 28.31
C ASP A 353 -4.21 -0.27 27.32
N LEU A 354 -2.93 -0.20 27.67
CA LEU A 354 -1.90 0.28 26.72
C LEU A 354 -1.66 -0.68 25.55
N ILE A 355 -1.83 -2.00 25.76
CA ILE A 355 -1.62 -3.02 24.72
C ILE A 355 -2.85 -3.13 23.81
N TRP A 356 -4.06 -3.14 24.38
CA TRP A 356 -5.27 -3.48 23.63
C TRP A 356 -6.17 -2.30 23.31
N SER A 357 -6.17 -1.26 24.14
CA SER A 357 -7.09 -0.13 23.98
C SER A 357 -6.68 0.80 22.87
N GLU A 358 -7.69 1.25 22.14
CA GLU A 358 -7.48 1.99 20.90
C GLU A 358 -7.41 3.49 21.10
N LYS A 359 -7.86 3.98 22.26
CA LYS A 359 -7.78 5.40 22.62
C LYS A 359 -6.48 5.73 23.36
N SER A 360 -5.79 4.70 23.86
CA SER A 360 -4.54 4.85 24.60
C SER A 360 -3.37 5.15 23.66
N PRO A 361 -2.29 5.77 24.16
CA PRO A 361 -1.13 6.15 23.35
C PRO A 361 -0.58 4.96 22.52
N PRO A 362 -0.07 5.21 21.30
CA PRO A 362 0.34 4.14 20.38
C PRO A 362 1.74 3.60 20.71
N LEU A 363 2.54 4.27 21.54
CA LEU A 363 3.96 3.96 21.73
C LEU A 363 4.22 2.52 22.17
N VAL A 364 3.43 1.99 23.11
CA VAL A 364 3.54 0.59 23.56
C VAL A 364 3.20 -0.39 22.42
N ALA A 365 2.16 -0.08 21.64
CA ALA A 365 1.81 -0.91 20.49
C ALA A 365 2.87 -0.84 19.39
N MET A 366 3.51 0.31 19.19
CA MET A 366 4.65 0.42 18.29
C MET A 366 5.83 -0.41 18.78
N GLY A 367 6.12 -0.38 20.09
CA GLY A 367 7.11 -1.25 20.73
C GLY A 367 6.88 -2.73 20.44
N ILE A 368 5.64 -3.20 20.56
CA ILE A 368 5.29 -4.60 20.24
C ILE A 368 5.50 -4.90 18.76
N ASN A 369 5.08 -4.01 17.85
CA ASN A 369 5.33 -4.18 16.42
C ASN A 369 6.84 -4.24 16.10
N VAL A 370 7.65 -3.40 16.77
CA VAL A 370 9.11 -3.42 16.65
C VAL A 370 9.70 -4.74 17.14
N VAL A 371 9.22 -5.27 18.27
CA VAL A 371 9.67 -6.57 18.79
C VAL A 371 9.30 -7.71 17.84
N ILE A 372 8.07 -7.72 17.29
CA ILE A 372 7.65 -8.71 16.29
C ILE A 372 8.61 -8.71 15.09
N THR A 373 8.92 -7.51 14.58
CA THR A 373 9.88 -7.36 13.47
C THR A 373 11.28 -7.82 13.88
N ALA A 374 11.79 -7.42 15.04
CA ALA A 374 13.10 -7.83 15.53
C ALA A 374 13.23 -9.35 15.62
N VAL A 375 12.22 -10.04 16.18
CA VAL A 375 12.22 -11.50 16.36
C VAL A 375 12.30 -12.22 15.01
N ILE A 376 11.49 -11.81 14.03
CA ILE A 376 11.46 -12.44 12.71
C ILE A 376 12.82 -12.29 12.01
N LEU A 377 13.42 -11.11 12.11
CA LEU A 377 14.62 -10.77 11.35
C LEU A 377 15.91 -11.24 11.99
N ILE A 378 16.03 -11.12 13.31
CA ILE A 378 17.15 -11.71 14.03
C ILE A 378 17.16 -13.21 13.79
N SER A 379 15.99 -13.87 13.81
CA SER A 379 15.91 -15.30 13.47
C SER A 379 16.46 -15.58 12.07
N TRP A 380 16.10 -14.79 11.05
CA TRP A 380 16.63 -14.94 9.69
C TRP A 380 18.14 -14.72 9.59
N ILE A 381 18.66 -13.65 10.20
CA ILE A 381 20.09 -13.30 10.20
C ILE A 381 20.92 -14.39 10.87
N LEU A 382 20.39 -15.04 11.93
CA LEU A 382 21.09 -16.12 12.62
C LEU A 382 21.33 -17.34 11.73
N PHE A 383 20.48 -17.58 10.72
CA PHE A 383 20.64 -18.66 9.73
C PHE A 383 21.66 -18.36 8.63
N TRP A 384 22.25 -17.16 8.58
CA TRP A 384 23.29 -16.85 7.59
C TRP A 384 24.56 -17.69 7.83
N GLN A 385 25.28 -18.02 6.75
CA GLN A 385 26.49 -18.85 6.86
C GLN A 385 27.69 -18.07 7.41
N ASP A 386 27.83 -16.79 7.07
CA ASP A 386 28.91 -15.94 7.55
C ASP A 386 28.65 -15.47 8.99
N ASN A 387 29.52 -15.85 9.92
CA ASN A 387 29.41 -15.46 11.33
C ASN A 387 30.03 -14.09 11.64
N THR A 388 30.90 -13.55 10.78
CA THR A 388 31.63 -12.30 11.04
C THR A 388 30.72 -11.07 10.92
N ILE A 389 29.74 -11.13 10.02
CA ILE A 389 28.83 -10.01 9.70
C ILE A 389 27.56 -10.01 10.58
N LYS A 390 27.24 -11.13 11.26
CA LYS A 390 25.98 -11.28 12.02
C LYS A 390 25.80 -10.20 13.08
N LEU A 391 26.80 -10.01 13.93
CA LEU A 391 26.69 -9.11 15.07
C LEU A 391 26.57 -7.64 14.64
N PRO A 392 27.40 -7.10 13.73
CA PRO A 392 27.23 -5.75 13.17
C PRO A 392 25.86 -5.50 12.53
N VAL A 393 25.32 -6.48 11.78
CA VAL A 393 24.00 -6.36 11.14
C VAL A 393 22.87 -6.37 12.17
N ILE A 394 22.96 -7.22 13.21
CA ILE A 394 21.98 -7.24 14.30
C ILE A 394 21.99 -5.91 15.07
N LEU A 395 23.17 -5.37 15.38
CA LEU A 395 23.29 -4.08 16.08
C LEU A 395 22.72 -2.93 15.24
N THR A 396 23.00 -2.91 13.93
CA THR A 396 22.44 -1.91 13.03
C THR A 396 20.93 -2.04 12.86
N LEU A 397 20.40 -3.27 12.84
CA LEU A 397 18.95 -3.51 12.85
C LEU A 397 18.31 -2.94 14.12
N ILE A 398 18.90 -3.23 15.29
CA ILE A 398 18.42 -2.67 16.58
C ILE A 398 18.43 -1.14 16.54
N LEU A 399 19.48 -0.53 16.01
CA LEU A 399 19.61 0.91 15.86
C LEU A 399 18.51 1.50 14.94
N SER A 400 18.21 0.84 13.83
CA SER A 400 17.12 1.27 12.93
C SER A 400 15.73 1.16 13.59
N LEU A 401 15.49 0.08 14.33
CA LEU A 401 14.23 -0.17 15.02
C LEU A 401 14.00 0.79 16.21
N ASN A 402 15.06 1.12 16.95
CA ASN A 402 15.00 2.13 18.01
C ASN A 402 14.67 3.51 17.45
N LEU A 403 15.26 3.89 16.31
CA LEU A 403 14.96 5.15 15.64
C LEU A 403 13.47 5.25 15.23
N ILE A 404 12.89 4.15 14.74
CA ILE A 404 11.45 4.07 14.43
C ILE A 404 10.59 4.35 15.67
N LEU A 405 10.98 3.88 16.86
CA LEU A 405 10.26 4.18 18.11
C LEU A 405 10.35 5.66 18.48
N ILE A 406 11.51 6.29 18.26
CA ILE A 406 11.70 7.73 18.47
C ILE A 406 10.77 8.50 17.51
N TYR A 407 10.72 8.13 16.23
CA TYR A 407 9.81 8.75 15.26
C TYR A 407 8.34 8.56 15.63
N ALA A 408 7.94 7.40 16.13
CA ALA A 408 6.58 7.18 16.61
C ALA A 408 6.23 8.08 17.81
N ALA A 409 7.17 8.26 18.75
CA ALA A 409 6.99 9.14 19.90
C ALA A 409 6.89 10.62 19.48
N ILE A 410 7.76 11.07 18.56
CA ILE A 410 7.73 12.43 17.99
C ILE A 410 6.42 12.65 17.21
N ALA A 411 6.02 11.72 16.36
CA ALA A 411 4.78 11.78 15.60
C ALA A 411 3.58 11.97 16.53
N GLN A 412 3.49 11.14 17.58
CA GLN A 412 2.42 11.23 18.55
C GLN A 412 2.44 12.56 19.30
N PHE A 413 3.63 13.06 19.67
CA PHE A 413 3.76 14.35 20.34
C PHE A 413 3.23 15.51 19.48
N ILE A 414 3.58 15.53 18.19
CA ILE A 414 3.09 16.53 17.23
C ILE A 414 1.56 16.43 17.06
N LEU A 415 1.01 15.21 17.00
CA LEU A 415 -0.44 14.99 16.92
C LEU A 415 -1.22 15.48 18.15
N LEU A 416 -0.55 15.67 19.30
CA LEU A 416 -1.13 16.25 20.50
C LEU A 416 -1.04 17.78 20.57
N MET A 417 -0.28 18.42 19.66
CA MET A 417 -0.17 19.87 19.61
C MET A 417 -1.47 20.52 19.15
N LYS A 418 -1.75 21.73 19.67
CA LYS A 418 -2.92 22.53 19.27
C LYS A 418 -2.56 23.35 18.03
N ILE A 419 -2.40 22.67 16.90
CA ILE A 419 -2.06 23.26 15.60
C ILE A 419 -3.08 22.86 14.54
N LYS A 420 -3.21 23.67 13.49
CA LYS A 420 -4.07 23.35 12.34
C LYS A 420 -3.42 22.21 11.55
N ASN A 421 -4.17 21.13 11.30
CA ASN A 421 -3.73 19.96 10.55
C ASN A 421 -2.41 19.34 11.06
N PRO A 422 -2.37 18.83 12.31
CA PRO A 422 -1.12 18.34 12.92
C PRO A 422 -0.48 17.17 12.16
N ALA A 423 -1.26 16.40 11.40
CA ALA A 423 -0.73 15.32 10.56
C ALA A 423 0.25 15.84 9.47
N ILE A 424 -0.01 17.00 8.88
CA ILE A 424 0.87 17.60 7.86
C ILE A 424 2.20 18.03 8.50
N TRP A 425 2.14 18.62 9.70
CA TRP A 425 3.33 18.97 10.47
C TRP A 425 4.13 17.74 10.89
N ALA A 426 3.46 16.65 11.30
CA ALA A 426 4.13 15.39 11.60
C ALA A 426 4.86 14.84 10.37
N ILE A 427 4.22 14.84 9.20
CA ILE A 427 4.85 14.43 7.93
C ILE A 427 6.05 15.32 7.60
N GLY A 428 5.90 16.64 7.69
CA GLY A 428 6.99 17.58 7.37
C GLY A 428 8.18 17.47 8.32
N ILE A 429 7.95 17.38 9.63
CA ILE A 429 9.00 17.26 10.64
C ILE A 429 9.70 15.90 10.53
N LEU A 430 8.96 14.80 10.42
CA LEU A 430 9.55 13.47 10.23
C LEU A 430 10.31 13.39 8.90
N GLY A 431 9.74 13.91 7.80
CA GLY A 431 10.43 13.98 6.52
C GLY A 431 11.73 14.77 6.60
N GLY A 432 11.72 15.91 7.30
CA GLY A 432 12.92 16.67 7.61
C GLY A 432 13.94 15.84 8.40
N LEU A 433 13.55 15.20 9.51
CA LEU A 433 14.45 14.35 10.29
C LEU A 433 15.04 13.20 9.46
N ILE A 434 14.25 12.62 8.55
CA ILE A 434 14.64 11.48 7.73
C ILE A 434 15.66 11.88 6.66
N PHE A 435 15.38 12.94 5.91
CA PHE A 435 16.15 13.29 4.70
C PHE A 435 17.19 14.38 4.91
N LEU A 436 16.94 15.34 5.81
CA LEU A 436 17.77 16.55 5.93
C LEU A 436 19.15 16.21 6.52
N GLN A 437 19.23 15.22 7.41
CA GLN A 437 20.51 14.79 7.99
C GLN A 437 21.43 14.08 6.96
N PRO A 438 20.99 13.02 6.22
CA PRO A 438 21.81 12.44 5.16
C PRO A 438 22.18 13.45 4.06
N LEU A 439 21.24 14.33 3.70
CA LEU A 439 21.47 15.37 2.71
C LEU A 439 22.57 16.35 3.16
N ALA A 440 22.56 16.74 4.44
CA ALA A 440 23.58 17.63 4.99
C ALA A 440 24.96 16.97 5.02
N LEU A 441 25.05 15.71 5.45
CA LEU A 441 26.33 14.99 5.49
C LEU A 441 26.96 14.86 4.09
N ILE A 442 26.16 14.49 3.08
CA ILE A 442 26.65 14.31 1.71
C ILE A 442 26.92 15.65 1.03
N LEU A 443 25.95 16.57 1.00
CA LEU A 443 26.04 17.80 0.18
C LEU A 443 26.81 18.94 0.84
N LEU A 444 26.69 19.12 2.15
CA LEU A 444 27.33 20.25 2.85
C LEU A 444 28.72 19.89 3.37
N MET A 445 28.93 18.65 3.79
CA MET A 445 30.16 18.22 4.47
C MET A 445 31.02 17.29 3.62
N SER A 446 30.53 16.82 2.46
CA SER A 446 31.20 15.83 1.60
C SER A 446 31.62 14.55 2.36
N ILE A 447 30.89 14.20 3.42
CA ILE A 447 31.15 13.05 4.26
C ILE A 447 30.41 11.84 3.68
N THR A 448 31.16 10.93 3.05
CA THR A 448 30.61 9.67 2.55
C THR A 448 30.55 8.62 3.66
N PRO A 449 29.65 7.62 3.56
CA PRO A 449 29.61 6.50 4.49
C PRO A 449 30.95 5.77 4.62
N GLU A 450 31.73 5.72 3.53
CA GLU A 450 33.06 5.12 3.47
C GLU A 450 34.12 5.93 4.24
N GLY A 451 34.01 7.27 4.23
CA GLY A 451 35.00 8.15 4.85
C GLY A 451 34.83 8.31 6.36
N SER A 452 33.60 8.30 6.88
CA SER A 452 33.35 8.35 8.32
C SER A 452 32.06 7.60 8.70
N PRO A 453 32.12 6.27 8.82
CA PRO A 453 30.93 5.44 9.07
C PRO A 453 30.25 5.72 10.41
N ASP A 454 30.99 6.21 11.42
CA ASP A 454 30.45 6.49 12.76
C ASP A 454 29.33 7.55 12.77
N LEU A 455 29.44 8.58 11.93
CA LEU A 455 28.42 9.64 11.85
C LEU A 455 27.11 9.15 11.23
N TRP A 456 27.21 8.14 10.37
CA TRP A 456 26.05 7.53 9.70
C TRP A 456 25.22 6.66 10.65
N LEU A 457 25.78 6.18 11.76
CA LEU A 457 25.04 5.46 12.81
C LEU A 457 23.95 6.32 13.45
N PHE A 458 24.14 7.64 13.53
CA PHE A 458 23.14 8.58 14.06
C PHE A 458 22.13 9.05 13.01
N SER A 459 22.31 8.65 11.75
CA SER A 459 21.40 8.99 10.66
C SER A 459 20.22 8.03 10.60
N THR A 460 19.25 8.36 9.74
CA THR A 460 18.11 7.49 9.42
C THR A 460 18.51 6.20 8.72
N PHE A 461 19.70 6.17 8.14
CA PHE A 461 20.19 5.07 7.32
C PHE A 461 21.48 4.47 7.92
N PRO A 462 21.43 3.93 9.16
CA PRO A 462 22.62 3.41 9.82
C PRO A 462 23.25 2.22 9.07
N TRP A 463 22.49 1.52 8.23
CA TRP A 463 22.99 0.40 7.41
C TRP A 463 24.02 0.80 6.36
N PHE A 464 24.08 2.06 5.93
CA PHE A 464 25.17 2.51 5.03
C PHE A 464 26.54 2.50 5.71
N SER A 465 26.59 2.42 7.04
CA SER A 465 27.85 2.36 7.80
C SER A 465 28.53 0.99 7.79
N ILE A 466 27.88 -0.06 7.25
CA ILE A 466 28.39 -1.44 7.22
C ILE A 466 29.25 -1.72 5.96
N GLY A 467 29.51 -0.72 5.11
CA GLY A 467 30.28 -0.91 3.86
C GLY A 467 31.79 -1.10 4.08
N GLU A 468 32.38 -2.05 3.34
CA GLU A 468 33.80 -2.43 3.10
C GLU A 468 34.79 -2.50 4.31
N GLY A 469 34.59 -1.75 5.37
CA GLY A 469 35.33 -1.78 6.63
C GLY A 469 34.42 -2.15 7.80
N PHE A 470 34.75 -3.22 8.52
CA PHE A 470 34.03 -3.58 9.74
C PHE A 470 34.19 -2.47 10.78
N LEU A 471 33.10 -1.76 11.05
CA LEU A 471 33.00 -0.83 12.17
C LEU A 471 33.28 -1.54 13.50
N ALA A 472 34.00 -0.85 14.39
CA ALA A 472 34.13 -1.30 15.76
C ALA A 472 32.74 -1.37 16.42
N ILE A 473 32.53 -2.36 17.30
CA ILE A 473 31.27 -2.54 18.03
C ILE A 473 31.00 -1.35 18.97
N THR A 474 32.06 -0.70 19.46
CA THR A 474 32.01 0.41 20.42
C THR A 474 31.15 1.60 19.96
N PRO A 475 31.37 2.23 18.78
CA PRO A 475 30.53 3.33 18.30
C PRO A 475 29.06 2.92 18.11
N MET A 476 28.78 1.67 17.70
CA MET A 476 27.40 1.17 17.59
C MET A 476 26.69 1.13 18.96
N LEU A 477 27.38 0.65 20.01
CA LEU A 477 26.83 0.63 21.36
C LEU A 477 26.59 2.04 21.91
N ILE A 478 27.52 2.97 21.66
CA ILE A 478 27.36 4.38 22.03
C ILE A 478 26.14 4.98 21.33
N ALA A 479 25.94 4.70 20.04
CA ALA A 479 24.79 5.17 19.29
C ALA A 479 23.47 4.63 19.86
N ILE A 480 23.41 3.34 20.24
CA ILE A 480 22.23 2.74 20.87
C ILE A 480 21.89 3.43 22.20
N ILE A 481 22.89 3.63 23.07
CA ILE A 481 22.71 4.29 24.38
C ILE A 481 22.20 5.73 24.18
N SER A 482 22.77 6.45 23.21
CA SER A 482 22.34 7.80 22.84
C SER A 482 20.88 7.82 22.39
N GLN A 483 20.47 6.90 21.52
CA GLN A 483 19.08 6.79 21.08
C GLN A 483 18.11 6.47 22.22
N TRP A 484 18.50 5.60 23.16
CA TRP A 484 17.69 5.31 24.34
C TRP A 484 17.51 6.53 25.25
N SER A 485 18.56 7.33 25.44
CA SER A 485 18.46 8.60 26.17
C SER A 485 17.43 9.54 25.53
N VAL A 486 17.49 9.72 24.21
CA VAL A 486 16.52 10.52 23.45
C VAL A 486 15.10 9.95 23.57
N LEU A 487 14.94 8.62 23.44
CA LEU A 487 13.64 7.96 23.55
C LEU A 487 13.02 8.16 24.94
N ILE A 488 13.81 8.04 26.02
CA ILE A 488 13.37 8.29 27.39
C ILE A 488 12.90 9.74 27.54
N LEU A 489 13.69 10.70 27.07
CA LEU A 489 13.36 12.12 27.13
C LEU A 489 12.03 12.42 26.40
N VAL A 490 11.89 11.97 25.16
CA VAL A 490 10.66 12.21 24.36
C VAL A 490 9.46 11.53 24.99
N THR A 491 9.62 10.31 25.50
CA THR A 491 8.54 9.58 26.19
C THR A 491 8.10 10.29 27.48
N PHE A 492 9.05 10.86 28.22
CA PHE A 492 8.76 11.67 29.41
C PHE A 492 7.97 12.93 29.04
N LEU A 493 8.39 13.67 28.01
CA LEU A 493 7.68 14.84 27.50
C LEU A 493 6.26 14.49 27.03
N LEU A 494 6.11 13.37 26.31
CA LEU A 494 4.82 12.87 25.86
C LEU A 494 3.90 12.53 27.03
N THR A 495 4.43 11.84 28.06
CA THR A 495 3.67 11.46 29.25
C THR A 495 3.18 12.69 30.02
N ARG A 496 4.06 13.67 30.24
CA ARG A 496 3.69 14.96 30.87
C ARG A 496 2.61 15.68 30.06
N LYS A 497 2.70 15.66 28.73
CA LYS A 497 1.68 16.26 27.86
C LYS A 497 0.33 15.54 27.96
N ILE A 498 0.32 14.21 28.02
CA ILE A 498 -0.91 13.43 28.17
C ILE A 498 -1.59 13.70 29.52
N GLN A 499 -0.81 13.76 30.60
CA GLN A 499 -1.33 14.08 31.95
C GLN A 499 -2.00 15.47 31.98
N THR A 500 -1.35 16.48 31.40
CA THR A 500 -1.93 17.84 31.33
C THR A 500 -3.18 17.92 30.45
N LEU A 501 -3.31 17.07 29.42
CA LEU A 501 -4.52 16.98 28.59
C LEU A 501 -5.69 16.31 29.32
N GLY A 502 -5.40 15.35 30.21
CA GLY A 502 -6.42 14.64 31.01
C GLY A 502 -7.00 15.48 32.16
N ALA A 503 -6.28 16.50 32.63
CA ALA A 503 -6.73 17.37 33.72
C ALA A 503 -8.04 18.10 33.36
N SER A 504 -9.02 18.00 34.26
CA SER A 504 -10.30 18.72 34.13
C SER A 504 -10.11 20.23 34.29
N ASP A 505 -11.00 21.02 33.69
CA ASP A 505 -10.92 22.49 33.82
C ASP A 505 -11.19 22.93 35.27
N SER A 506 -11.98 22.17 36.03
CA SER A 506 -12.13 22.35 37.49
C SER A 506 -10.84 22.04 38.25
N GLN A 507 -10.11 20.96 37.92
CA GLN A 507 -8.79 20.71 38.50
C GLN A 507 -7.81 21.83 38.21
N LYS A 508 -7.76 22.35 36.96
CA LYS A 508 -6.87 23.46 36.60
C LYS A 508 -7.19 24.74 37.38
N LEU A 509 -8.49 25.03 37.57
CA LEU A 509 -8.97 26.13 38.39
C LEU A 509 -8.61 25.96 39.88
N LEU A 510 -8.76 24.75 40.43
CA LEU A 510 -8.41 24.43 41.82
C LEU A 510 -6.90 24.46 42.07
N THR A 511 -6.08 24.10 41.09
CA THR A 511 -4.61 24.15 41.20
C THR A 511 -4.00 25.48 40.75
N GLY A 512 -4.81 26.48 40.40
CA GLY A 512 -4.34 27.81 39.99
C GLY A 512 -3.53 27.85 38.68
N GLN A 513 -3.63 26.82 37.83
CA GLN A 513 -2.94 26.79 36.53
C GLN A 513 -3.71 27.66 35.53
N LYS A 514 -3.31 28.93 35.36
CA LYS A 514 -3.81 29.78 34.27
C LYS A 514 -3.27 29.27 32.92
N ASN A 515 -4.17 29.28 31.92
CA ASN A 515 -4.03 28.73 30.57
C ASN A 515 -2.74 29.10 29.83
#